data_AF-A0A350I398-F1
#
_entry.id   AF-A0A350I398-F1
#
_cell.length_a   1.000
_cell.length_b   1.000
_cell.length_c   1.000
_cell.angle_alpha   90.00
_cell.angle_beta   90.00
_cell.angle_gamma   90.00
#
_symmetry.space_group_name_H-M   'P 1'
#
loop_
_entity.id
_entity.type
_entity.pdbx_description
1 polymer ?
#
loop_
_entity_poly.entity_id
_entity_poly.type
_entity_poly.pdbx_seq_one_letter_code
_entity_poly.pdbx_strand_id
1 'polypeptide(L)'
;MISPFHFMHVTAFLITGTLVSAIPLTSAQNHEPSTIPETRELTIEGDIASTLVSGVDRFLLKKLKESVKARKQHWSRDFSSAEAYQRSIQVNRAKLADLLGLKDQRVAYTHPKYDLEINEKSPVYMKTGAFDAYKIKWPVVGDVVAEGLMLVPNLLTFRKTEIQVAPEFTAAYKERASHDSFYTAAHVIALPDADQTPEQLAGLAPGIAPESQFARRLAESGCRVIIPDLISRKMTRRQSDYGGWGSELSQREYLYRSAYEMGRHIAGYEVQTVLSLVDWIESHQGPERRRIGVMGYGEGGMIALYAGALDPRINTVGVSGYFGPRENIWEQPISRNIFGLLEQFGDAELATLIVPRSLVIEAAPGPVADLPGKGGAPAKLAGPDPGDVYTEVKRARQLLASYVDEIPIRLILGSGLPFGSEPALEVFLDNLRLGLKPGPNKPITPSIPDTTAFEDRQQRLIAAWDQHTQQTLMRSSYVRKEFMKSLNTSSISSFEETIEPYRDIYRDEIIGHFNDPLLPMNPRTRQTYEGENWTGYEVVLDVFEDVIAYGILCLPNDLKKGEKRPVVVCQHG
;
A
#
# COMPACT_ATOMS: atom_id res chain seq x y z
N MET A 1 -4.66 -13.08 -30.30
CA MET A 1 -4.94 -14.45 -29.81
C MET A 1 -5.16 -14.34 -28.32
N ILE A 2 -6.43 -14.27 -27.91
CA ILE A 2 -6.86 -14.09 -26.53
C ILE A 2 -7.31 -15.46 -26.04
N SER A 3 -6.69 -15.97 -24.97
CA SER A 3 -7.02 -17.24 -24.34
C SER A 3 -7.94 -16.98 -23.15
N PRO A 4 -9.10 -17.66 -23.03
CA PRO A 4 -9.95 -17.57 -21.85
C PRO A 4 -9.47 -18.56 -20.78
N PHE A 5 -9.31 -18.07 -19.56
CA PHE A 5 -9.06 -18.86 -18.36
C PHE A 5 -10.25 -19.80 -18.09
N HIS A 6 -9.98 -21.10 -18.09
CA HIS A 6 -10.93 -22.14 -17.69
C HIS A 6 -11.04 -22.21 -16.16
N PHE A 7 -12.26 -22.07 -15.65
CA PHE A 7 -12.60 -22.43 -14.29
C PHE A 7 -12.60 -23.96 -14.13
N MET A 8 -11.81 -24.45 -13.18
CA MET A 8 -11.71 -25.85 -12.79
C MET A 8 -13.05 -26.35 -12.23
N HIS A 9 -13.62 -27.37 -12.89
CA HIS A 9 -14.77 -28.11 -12.41
C HIS A 9 -14.39 -28.94 -11.16
N VAL A 10 -15.18 -28.83 -10.11
CA VAL A 10 -15.15 -29.74 -8.95
C VAL A 10 -15.98 -30.97 -9.30
N THR A 11 -15.32 -32.11 -9.48
CA THR A 11 -15.93 -33.41 -9.76
C THR A 11 -16.53 -33.99 -8.48
N ALA A 12 -17.86 -34.12 -8.42
CA ALA A 12 -18.56 -34.83 -7.34
C ALA A 12 -18.55 -36.35 -7.60
N PHE A 13 -18.21 -37.11 -6.56
CA PHE A 13 -18.15 -38.57 -6.57
C PHE A 13 -19.56 -39.20 -6.70
N LEU A 14 -19.69 -40.15 -7.63
CA LEU A 14 -20.83 -41.06 -7.74
C LEU A 14 -20.91 -42.00 -6.52
N ILE A 15 -22.08 -42.07 -5.87
CA ILE A 15 -22.47 -43.21 -5.03
C ILE A 15 -23.56 -44.01 -5.75
N THR A 16 -23.30 -45.30 -5.85
CA THR A 16 -24.10 -46.33 -6.51
C THR A 16 -25.44 -46.61 -5.80
N GLY A 17 -26.51 -46.56 -6.60
CA GLY A 17 -27.63 -47.50 -6.68
C GLY A 17 -28.23 -48.11 -5.40
N THR A 18 -29.48 -47.74 -5.11
CA THR A 18 -30.46 -48.66 -4.51
C THR A 18 -31.85 -48.38 -5.08
N LEU A 19 -32.50 -49.45 -5.54
CA LEU A 19 -33.88 -49.48 -6.07
C LEU A 19 -34.89 -49.02 -5.01
N VAL A 20 -35.75 -48.06 -5.36
CA VAL A 20 -37.04 -47.86 -4.70
C VAL A 20 -38.14 -47.68 -5.75
N SER A 21 -39.14 -48.53 -5.59
CA SER A 21 -40.45 -48.67 -6.21
C SER A 21 -41.13 -47.41 -6.77
N ALA A 22 -41.72 -47.59 -7.96
CA ALA A 22 -42.63 -46.67 -8.61
C ALA A 22 -43.87 -46.35 -7.74
N ILE A 23 -44.13 -45.06 -7.55
CA ILE A 23 -45.39 -44.50 -7.04
C ILE A 23 -46.05 -43.75 -8.21
N PRO A 24 -47.37 -43.83 -8.42
CA PRO A 24 -48.01 -43.24 -9.60
C PRO A 24 -47.91 -41.72 -9.57
N LEU A 25 -47.57 -41.14 -10.73
CA LEU A 25 -47.74 -39.72 -11.03
C LEU A 25 -49.22 -39.34 -10.78
N THR A 26 -49.46 -38.68 -9.66
CA THR A 26 -50.66 -37.88 -9.48
C THR A 26 -50.50 -36.61 -10.30
N SER A 27 -51.54 -36.25 -11.04
CA SER A 27 -51.61 -35.07 -11.89
C SER A 27 -51.10 -33.83 -11.17
N ALA A 28 -50.05 -33.21 -11.70
CA ALA A 28 -49.68 -31.84 -11.33
C ALA A 28 -50.90 -30.96 -11.65
N GLN A 29 -51.62 -30.54 -10.62
CA GLN A 29 -52.48 -29.38 -10.73
C GLN A 29 -51.57 -28.23 -11.15
N ASN A 30 -51.87 -27.61 -12.30
CA ASN A 30 -51.39 -26.26 -12.60
C ASN A 30 -51.86 -25.34 -11.47
N HIS A 31 -51.05 -25.20 -10.43
CA HIS A 31 -51.15 -24.06 -9.53
C HIS A 31 -50.69 -22.86 -10.34
N GLU A 32 -51.58 -21.91 -10.59
CA GLU A 32 -51.14 -20.58 -10.99
C GLU A 32 -50.09 -20.12 -9.97
N PRO A 33 -48.89 -19.67 -10.40
CA PRO A 33 -47.88 -19.23 -9.46
C PRO A 33 -48.49 -18.15 -8.56
N SER A 34 -48.46 -18.38 -7.24
CA SER A 34 -48.93 -17.44 -6.25
C SER A 34 -47.99 -16.24 -6.23
N THR A 35 -48.19 -15.32 -7.18
CA THR A 35 -47.39 -14.10 -7.22
C THR A 35 -47.80 -13.25 -6.01
N ILE A 36 -46.81 -12.88 -5.20
CA ILE A 36 -47.04 -11.96 -4.09
C ILE A 36 -47.63 -10.67 -4.69
N PRO A 37 -48.65 -10.06 -4.06
CA PRO A 37 -49.20 -8.81 -4.56
C PRO A 37 -48.10 -7.75 -4.79
N GLU A 38 -48.21 -7.01 -5.89
CA GLU A 38 -47.28 -5.94 -6.26
C GLU A 38 -45.84 -6.40 -6.60
N THR A 39 -45.64 -7.70 -6.87
CA THR A 39 -44.38 -8.23 -7.42
C THR A 39 -44.53 -8.69 -8.86
N ARG A 40 -43.39 -8.79 -9.57
CA ARG A 40 -43.29 -9.44 -10.88
C ARG A 40 -42.84 -10.88 -10.70
N GLU A 41 -43.06 -11.71 -11.72
CA GLU A 41 -42.49 -13.06 -11.75
C GLU A 41 -40.95 -13.00 -11.84
N LEU A 42 -40.28 -13.84 -11.04
CA LEU A 42 -38.83 -14.02 -11.14
C LEU A 42 -38.48 -15.06 -12.20
N THR A 43 -38.04 -14.56 -13.36
CA THR A 43 -37.67 -15.39 -14.53
C THR A 43 -36.18 -15.72 -14.62
N ILE A 44 -35.36 -15.27 -13.67
CA ILE A 44 -33.92 -15.59 -13.65
C ILE A 44 -33.79 -17.06 -13.24
N GLU A 45 -33.19 -17.86 -14.11
CA GLU A 45 -32.89 -19.28 -13.87
C GLU A 45 -31.42 -19.49 -13.50
N GLY A 46 -31.11 -20.62 -12.86
CA GLY A 46 -29.75 -20.99 -12.47
C GLY A 46 -29.29 -20.33 -11.17
N ASP A 47 -27.99 -20.09 -11.05
CA ASP A 47 -27.37 -19.52 -9.85
C ASP A 47 -27.52 -17.98 -9.81
N ILE A 48 -28.55 -17.52 -9.11
CA ILE A 48 -28.83 -16.08 -8.91
C ILE A 48 -27.71 -15.42 -8.09
N ALA A 49 -27.06 -16.15 -7.17
CA ALA A 49 -25.95 -15.59 -6.39
C ALA A 49 -24.77 -15.25 -7.30
N SER A 50 -24.44 -16.11 -8.27
CA SER A 50 -23.43 -15.80 -9.30
C SER A 50 -23.79 -14.57 -10.16
N THR A 51 -25.08 -14.37 -10.43
CA THR A 51 -25.57 -13.17 -11.13
C THR A 51 -25.36 -11.91 -10.28
N LEU A 52 -25.66 -11.98 -8.98
CA LEU A 52 -25.40 -10.89 -8.02
C LEU A 52 -23.89 -10.56 -7.99
N VAL A 53 -23.02 -11.56 -7.83
CA VAL A 53 -21.56 -11.34 -7.77
C VAL A 53 -21.06 -10.68 -9.06
N SER A 54 -21.47 -11.17 -10.22
CA SER A 54 -21.07 -10.61 -11.51
C SER A 54 -21.57 -9.18 -11.71
N GLY A 55 -22.76 -8.85 -11.17
CA GLY A 55 -23.32 -7.52 -11.18
C GLY A 55 -22.55 -6.54 -10.30
N VAL A 56 -22.24 -6.96 -9.06
CA VAL A 56 -21.40 -6.20 -8.12
C VAL A 56 -20.01 -5.95 -8.72
N ASP A 57 -19.39 -6.94 -9.36
CA ASP A 57 -18.09 -6.77 -10.02
C ASP A 57 -18.12 -5.68 -11.10
N ARG A 58 -19.09 -5.73 -12.03
CA ARG A 58 -19.26 -4.68 -13.06
C ARG A 58 -19.46 -3.30 -12.45
N PHE A 59 -20.28 -3.22 -11.40
CA PHE A 59 -20.55 -1.97 -10.69
C PHE A 59 -19.28 -1.41 -10.04
N LEU A 60 -18.52 -2.23 -9.30
CA LEU A 60 -17.28 -1.82 -8.64
C LEU A 60 -16.20 -1.40 -9.66
N LEU A 61 -16.04 -2.13 -10.76
CA LEU A 61 -15.13 -1.77 -11.85
C LEU A 61 -15.53 -0.44 -12.52
N LYS A 62 -16.83 -0.16 -12.64
CA LYS A 62 -17.33 1.15 -13.10
C LYS A 62 -16.98 2.24 -12.09
N LYS A 63 -17.18 2.01 -10.79
CA LYS A 63 -16.84 2.97 -9.73
C LYS A 63 -15.35 3.30 -9.67
N LEU A 64 -14.49 2.30 -9.86
CA LEU A 64 -13.03 2.51 -9.98
C LEU A 64 -12.69 3.46 -11.14
N LYS A 65 -13.31 3.27 -12.32
CA LYS A 65 -13.10 4.17 -13.48
C LYS A 65 -13.64 5.58 -13.22
N GLU A 66 -14.80 5.69 -12.58
CA GLU A 66 -15.42 6.99 -12.22
C GLU A 66 -14.57 7.77 -11.21
N SER A 67 -13.88 7.07 -10.31
CA SER A 67 -13.07 7.68 -9.24
C SER A 67 -12.05 8.69 -9.77
N VAL A 68 -11.43 8.43 -10.93
CA VAL A 68 -10.43 9.33 -11.55
C VAL A 68 -10.97 10.74 -11.75
N LYS A 69 -12.23 10.87 -12.20
CA LYS A 69 -12.87 12.17 -12.38
C LYS A 69 -13.37 12.74 -11.06
N ALA A 70 -13.92 11.89 -10.19
CA ALA A 70 -14.47 12.28 -8.90
C ALA A 70 -13.41 12.89 -7.97
N ARG A 71 -12.16 12.40 -8.01
CA ARG A 71 -11.04 12.87 -7.19
C ARG A 71 -10.94 14.39 -7.12
N LYS A 72 -11.16 15.10 -8.24
CA LYS A 72 -11.06 16.57 -8.32
C LYS A 72 -11.85 17.30 -7.23
N GLN A 73 -12.99 16.77 -6.79
CA GLN A 73 -13.83 17.40 -5.76
C GLN A 73 -13.14 17.48 -4.38
N HIS A 74 -12.15 16.62 -4.13
CA HIS A 74 -11.38 16.57 -2.88
C HIS A 74 -10.16 17.50 -2.88
N TRP A 75 -9.97 18.31 -3.92
CA TRP A 75 -8.79 19.17 -4.07
C TRP A 75 -9.16 20.63 -4.28
N SER A 76 -8.75 21.48 -3.35
CA SER A 76 -8.91 22.94 -3.43
C SER A 76 -7.54 23.61 -3.59
N ARG A 77 -6.87 23.33 -4.72
CA ARG A 77 -5.50 23.83 -5.00
C ARG A 77 -5.48 25.35 -5.18
N ASP A 78 -4.66 26.03 -4.40
CA ASP A 78 -4.37 27.45 -4.56
C ASP A 78 -3.06 27.63 -5.32
N PHE A 79 -3.13 28.14 -6.54
CA PHE A 79 -1.94 28.34 -7.38
C PHE A 79 -1.37 29.75 -7.31
N SER A 80 -1.82 30.63 -6.41
CA SER A 80 -1.39 32.02 -6.36
C SER A 80 0.09 32.23 -6.00
N SER A 81 0.70 31.30 -5.26
CA SER A 81 2.13 31.23 -4.97
C SER A 81 2.54 29.78 -4.62
N ALA A 82 3.84 29.48 -4.60
CA ALA A 82 4.32 28.19 -4.12
C ALA A 82 3.94 27.90 -2.65
N GLU A 83 3.96 28.91 -1.79
CA GLU A 83 3.55 28.83 -0.38
C GLU A 83 2.03 28.65 -0.24
N ALA A 84 1.24 29.35 -1.06
CA ALA A 84 -0.21 29.19 -1.10
C ALA A 84 -0.58 27.77 -1.55
N TYR A 85 0.10 27.26 -2.57
CA TYR A 85 -0.05 25.89 -3.04
C TYR A 85 0.26 24.88 -1.94
N GLN A 86 1.43 25.00 -1.30
CA GLN A 86 1.82 24.14 -0.18
C GLN A 86 0.82 24.14 0.96
N ARG A 87 0.24 25.30 1.30
CA ARG A 87 -0.81 25.40 2.34
C ARG A 87 -2.10 24.71 1.90
N SER A 88 -2.53 24.91 0.66
CA SER A 88 -3.79 24.39 0.14
C SER A 88 -3.84 22.84 0.10
N ILE A 89 -2.71 22.19 -0.13
CA ILE A 89 -2.61 20.72 -0.22
C ILE A 89 -2.35 20.02 1.13
N GLN A 90 -2.24 20.74 2.24
CA GLN A 90 -1.96 20.11 3.54
C GLN A 90 -3.09 19.18 3.99
N VAL A 91 -4.34 19.50 3.66
CA VAL A 91 -5.48 18.63 3.96
C VAL A 91 -5.38 17.28 3.23
N ASN A 92 -4.92 17.31 1.97
CA ASN A 92 -4.70 16.10 1.18
C ASN A 92 -3.53 15.28 1.74
N ARG A 93 -2.45 15.94 2.17
CA ARG A 93 -1.33 15.27 2.84
C ARG A 93 -1.74 14.62 4.15
N ALA A 94 -2.54 15.30 4.97
CA ALA A 94 -3.10 14.74 6.21
C ALA A 94 -3.98 13.52 5.91
N LYS A 95 -4.87 13.62 4.91
CA LYS A 95 -5.69 12.47 4.50
C LYS A 95 -4.84 11.30 4.01
N LEU A 96 -3.79 11.53 3.23
CA LEU A 96 -2.86 10.47 2.82
C LEU A 96 -2.18 9.81 4.03
N ALA A 97 -1.76 10.60 5.02
CA ALA A 97 -1.16 10.08 6.25
C ALA A 97 -2.14 9.18 7.03
N ASP A 98 -3.41 9.59 7.12
CA ASP A 98 -4.48 8.82 7.76
C ASP A 98 -4.76 7.50 7.04
N LEU A 99 -4.86 7.52 5.70
CA LEU A 99 -5.11 6.33 4.87
C LEU A 99 -3.96 5.33 4.96
N LEU A 100 -2.72 5.81 5.03
CA LEU A 100 -1.54 4.96 5.23
C LEU A 100 -1.36 4.53 6.71
N GLY A 101 -2.16 5.08 7.63
CA GLY A 101 -2.13 4.74 9.03
C GLY A 101 -0.89 5.24 9.78
N LEU A 102 -0.38 6.43 9.44
CA LEU A 102 0.72 7.10 10.15
C LEU A 102 0.25 7.68 11.50
N LYS A 103 -0.28 6.81 12.37
CA LYS A 103 -0.86 7.17 13.68
C LYS A 103 0.15 7.12 14.82
N ASP A 104 1.24 6.37 14.63
CA ASP A 104 2.24 6.10 15.66
C ASP A 104 3.33 7.19 15.68
N GLN A 105 3.66 7.67 16.88
CA GLN A 105 4.72 8.67 17.05
C GLN A 105 6.09 8.02 16.85
N ARG A 106 6.92 8.64 16.00
CA ARG A 106 8.31 8.20 15.80
C ARG A 106 9.17 8.47 17.02
N VAL A 107 10.10 7.56 17.28
CA VAL A 107 11.06 7.66 18.38
C VAL A 107 12.21 8.56 17.96
N ALA A 108 12.44 9.64 18.71
CA ALA A 108 13.62 10.49 18.50
C ALA A 108 14.88 9.76 18.96
N TYR A 109 15.96 9.88 18.20
CA TYR A 109 17.25 9.26 18.52
C TYR A 109 18.41 10.15 18.05
N THR A 110 19.58 9.96 18.67
CA THR A 110 20.78 10.73 18.30
C THR A 110 21.36 10.21 17.01
N HIS A 111 21.82 8.97 16.91
CA HIS A 111 22.40 8.43 15.67
C HIS A 111 21.92 6.99 15.43
N PRO A 112 21.84 6.54 14.16
CA PRO A 112 21.76 5.12 13.87
C PRO A 112 22.90 4.40 14.58
N LYS A 113 22.58 3.32 15.28
CA LYS A 113 23.57 2.50 15.97
C LYS A 113 24.22 1.59 14.96
N TYR A 114 25.54 1.45 15.04
CA TYR A 114 26.21 0.38 14.32
C TYR A 114 25.75 -0.97 14.85
N ASP A 115 25.45 -1.89 13.93
CA ASP A 115 25.18 -3.26 14.29
C ASP A 115 26.51 -4.01 14.47
N LEU A 116 26.75 -4.46 15.69
CA LEU A 116 27.94 -5.20 16.09
C LEU A 116 27.49 -6.45 16.82
N GLU A 117 27.78 -7.61 16.25
CA GLU A 117 27.62 -8.86 17.00
C GLU A 117 28.67 -8.97 18.11
N ILE A 118 28.38 -9.78 19.13
CA ILE A 118 29.24 -9.96 20.33
C ILE A 118 30.69 -10.33 19.95
N ASN A 119 30.90 -10.96 18.79
CA ASN A 119 32.20 -11.42 18.29
C ASN A 119 32.78 -10.56 17.16
N GLU A 120 32.07 -9.54 16.67
CA GLU A 120 32.55 -8.65 15.60
C GLU A 120 33.45 -7.54 16.18
N LYS A 121 34.63 -7.37 15.58
CA LYS A 121 35.60 -6.34 16.01
C LYS A 121 35.40 -4.98 15.35
N SER A 122 34.53 -4.89 14.36
CA SER A 122 34.33 -3.68 13.55
C SER A 122 32.94 -3.66 12.92
N PRO A 123 32.23 -2.51 12.94
CA PRO A 123 30.91 -2.37 12.32
C PRO A 123 31.00 -2.15 10.81
N VAL A 124 32.22 -1.96 10.29
CA VAL A 124 32.49 -1.86 8.86
C VAL A 124 32.24 -3.23 8.23
N TYR A 125 31.19 -3.31 7.43
CA TYR A 125 30.85 -4.48 6.64
C TYR A 125 31.82 -4.65 5.47
N MET A 126 32.11 -3.56 4.75
CA MET A 126 33.05 -3.56 3.63
C MET A 126 33.69 -2.19 3.44
N LYS A 127 34.98 -2.17 3.07
CA LYS A 127 35.65 -0.97 2.56
C LYS A 127 35.83 -1.08 1.06
N THR A 128 35.53 0.01 0.35
CA THR A 128 35.76 0.10 -1.10
C THR A 128 36.71 1.25 -1.41
N GLY A 129 37.11 1.37 -2.68
CA GLY A 129 37.88 2.53 -3.14
C GLY A 129 37.12 3.85 -3.06
N ALA A 130 35.78 3.84 -2.89
CA ALA A 130 34.94 5.03 -2.93
C ALA A 130 34.18 5.33 -1.63
N PHE A 131 33.75 4.32 -0.89
CA PHE A 131 32.97 4.44 0.34
C PHE A 131 33.24 3.28 1.31
N ASP A 132 32.92 3.49 2.58
CA ASP A 132 32.85 2.47 3.62
C ASP A 132 31.38 2.12 3.88
N ALA A 133 31.06 0.83 3.96
CA ALA A 133 29.72 0.31 4.24
C ALA A 133 29.62 -0.17 5.69
N TYR A 134 28.54 0.21 6.37
CA TYR A 134 28.27 -0.13 7.77
C TYR A 134 26.90 -0.80 7.89
N LYS A 135 26.82 -1.86 8.70
CA LYS A 135 25.52 -2.37 9.17
C LYS A 135 24.98 -1.41 10.22
N ILE A 136 23.73 -0.98 10.09
CA ILE A 136 23.11 -0.03 11.03
C ILE A 136 21.72 -0.46 11.47
N LYS A 137 21.34 0.01 12.66
CA LYS A 137 20.03 -0.14 13.28
C LYS A 137 19.52 1.20 13.81
N TRP A 138 18.24 1.51 13.68
CA TRP A 138 17.66 2.73 14.25
C TRP A 138 16.21 2.51 14.71
N PRO A 139 15.77 3.19 15.79
CA PRO A 139 14.41 3.08 16.25
C PRO A 139 13.45 3.81 15.30
N VAL A 140 12.23 3.27 15.16
CA VAL A 140 11.19 3.81 14.27
C VAL A 140 10.00 4.30 15.07
N VAL A 141 9.15 3.41 15.59
CA VAL A 141 8.00 3.71 16.45
C VAL A 141 7.96 2.68 17.59
N GLY A 142 7.55 3.09 18.80
CA GLY A 142 7.52 2.18 19.95
C GLY A 142 8.85 1.44 20.13
N ASP A 143 8.79 0.10 20.14
CA ASP A 143 9.95 -0.78 20.26
C ASP A 143 10.49 -1.27 18.89
N VAL A 144 9.94 -0.78 17.78
CA VAL A 144 10.35 -1.20 16.43
C VAL A 144 11.72 -0.62 16.10
N VAL A 145 12.65 -1.49 15.74
CA VAL A 145 13.99 -1.14 15.26
C VAL A 145 14.13 -1.60 13.81
N ALA A 146 14.41 -0.66 12.91
CA ALA A 146 14.74 -0.97 11.53
C ALA A 146 16.24 -1.28 11.39
N GLU A 147 16.58 -2.09 10.39
CA GLU A 147 17.93 -2.50 10.07
C GLU A 147 18.23 -2.19 8.60
N GLY A 148 19.51 -2.03 8.26
CA GLY A 148 19.93 -1.78 6.88
C GLY A 148 21.42 -1.50 6.75
N LEU A 149 21.80 -0.90 5.63
CA LEU A 149 23.17 -0.44 5.37
C LEU A 149 23.27 1.07 5.36
N MET A 150 24.41 1.59 5.81
CA MET A 150 24.83 2.97 5.59
C MET A 150 26.14 2.97 4.79
N LEU A 151 26.11 3.57 3.61
CA LEU A 151 27.27 3.81 2.76
C LEU A 151 27.77 5.22 3.00
N VAL A 152 29.03 5.34 3.39
CA VAL A 152 29.68 6.60 3.72
C VAL A 152 30.82 6.86 2.75
N PRO A 153 30.75 7.90 1.90
CA PRO A 153 31.82 8.21 0.96
C PRO A 153 33.12 8.51 1.70
N ASN A 154 34.23 8.00 1.18
CA ASN A 154 35.54 8.29 1.75
C ASN A 154 35.99 9.71 1.38
N LEU A 155 37.04 10.18 2.05
CA LEU A 155 37.54 11.55 1.88
C LEU A 155 37.94 11.87 0.42
N LEU A 156 38.50 10.91 -0.31
CA LEU A 156 38.92 11.12 -1.70
C LEU A 156 37.72 11.26 -2.63
N THR A 157 36.69 10.43 -2.46
CA THR A 157 35.44 10.52 -3.20
C THR A 157 34.77 11.86 -2.94
N PHE A 158 34.67 12.27 -1.68
CA PHE A 158 34.08 13.56 -1.34
C PHE A 158 34.85 14.73 -1.96
N ARG A 159 36.18 14.72 -1.90
CA ARG A 159 37.01 15.81 -2.49
C ARG A 159 36.81 15.97 -4.00
N LYS A 160 36.51 14.88 -4.73
CA LYS A 160 36.21 14.93 -6.18
C LYS A 160 34.90 15.65 -6.51
N THR A 161 34.02 15.85 -5.53
CA THR A 161 32.78 16.62 -5.74
C THR A 161 33.03 18.12 -5.83
N GLU A 162 34.22 18.59 -5.44
CA GLU A 162 34.61 20.02 -5.38
C GLU A 162 33.71 20.89 -4.48
N ILE A 163 32.81 20.26 -3.72
CA ILE A 163 31.92 20.93 -2.78
C ILE A 163 32.74 21.45 -1.60
N GLN A 164 32.65 22.77 -1.37
CA GLN A 164 33.26 23.40 -0.21
C GLN A 164 32.42 23.18 1.05
N VAL A 165 33.13 22.99 2.17
CA VAL A 165 32.56 22.73 3.49
C VAL A 165 32.99 23.87 4.42
N ALA A 166 32.03 24.56 5.04
CA ALA A 166 32.32 25.70 5.92
C ALA A 166 33.33 25.32 7.03
N PRO A 167 34.44 26.07 7.23
CA PRO A 167 35.52 25.73 8.15
C PRO A 167 35.12 25.62 9.63
N GLU A 168 34.09 26.37 10.01
CA GLU A 168 33.59 26.54 11.39
C GLU A 168 33.11 25.21 12.00
N PHE A 169 32.61 24.32 11.14
CA PHE A 169 32.06 23.03 11.54
C PHE A 169 33.16 21.97 11.77
N THR A 170 34.28 22.07 11.06
CA THR A 170 35.44 21.17 11.17
C THR A 170 36.14 21.33 12.53
N ALA A 171 36.03 22.52 13.15
CA ALA A 171 36.66 22.86 14.42
C ALA A 171 35.82 22.46 15.64
N ALA A 172 34.48 22.55 15.56
CA ALA A 172 33.58 22.40 16.71
C ALA A 172 33.26 20.94 17.12
N TYR A 173 33.50 19.94 16.25
CA TYR A 173 32.97 18.58 16.44
C TYR A 173 34.02 17.47 16.27
N LYS A 174 35.29 17.71 16.63
CA LYS A 174 36.40 16.74 16.50
C LYS A 174 36.13 15.36 17.14
N GLU A 175 35.29 15.27 18.17
CA GLU A 175 34.94 13.99 18.83
C GLU A 175 33.89 13.14 18.06
N ARG A 176 33.18 13.70 17.05
CA ARG A 176 32.14 12.99 16.27
C ARG A 176 32.64 12.26 15.02
N ALA A 177 33.97 12.20 14.84
CA ALA A 177 34.66 11.85 13.60
C ALA A 177 34.44 10.42 13.05
N SER A 178 33.73 9.53 13.76
CA SER A 178 33.46 8.15 13.31
C SER A 178 32.04 7.90 12.78
N HIS A 179 31.07 8.79 13.04
CA HIS A 179 29.66 8.64 12.63
C HIS A 179 29.16 9.81 11.79
N ASP A 180 29.66 11.01 12.08
CA ASP A 180 29.51 12.17 11.22
C ASP A 180 30.67 12.20 10.24
N SER A 181 30.54 11.49 9.11
CA SER A 181 31.39 11.81 7.97
C SER A 181 31.07 13.23 7.52
N PHE A 182 31.88 14.19 8.00
CA PHE A 182 31.88 15.59 7.58
C PHE A 182 32.04 15.75 6.06
N TYR A 183 32.39 14.67 5.37
CA TYR A 183 32.67 14.54 3.95
C TYR A 183 31.46 14.00 3.19
N THR A 184 30.30 14.62 3.35
CA THR A 184 29.09 14.20 2.64
C THR A 184 28.50 15.36 1.83
N ALA A 185 28.25 15.12 0.54
CA ALA A 185 27.64 16.11 -0.34
C ALA A 185 26.11 16.22 -0.16
N ALA A 186 25.43 15.10 0.08
CA ALA A 186 24.00 15.01 0.35
C ALA A 186 23.67 13.67 1.04
N HIS A 187 22.46 13.57 1.59
CA HIS A 187 21.94 12.36 2.21
C HIS A 187 20.89 11.74 1.30
N VAL A 188 21.00 10.44 1.03
CA VAL A 188 20.03 9.70 0.22
C VAL A 188 19.51 8.51 1.00
N ILE A 189 18.20 8.33 1.05
CA ILE A 189 17.57 7.08 1.47
C ILE A 189 17.22 6.31 0.19
N ALA A 190 17.94 5.22 -0.05
CA ALA A 190 17.80 4.39 -1.25
C ALA A 190 16.99 3.14 -0.90
N LEU A 191 15.89 2.91 -1.62
CA LEU A 191 14.91 1.87 -1.29
C LEU A 191 14.91 0.78 -2.38
N PRO A 192 15.35 -0.45 -2.06
CA PRO A 192 15.29 -1.56 -3.00
C PRO A 192 13.84 -1.96 -3.27
N ASP A 193 13.63 -2.85 -4.23
CA ASP A 193 12.36 -3.60 -4.26
C ASP A 193 12.32 -4.61 -3.09
N ALA A 194 11.13 -5.04 -2.67
CA ALA A 194 10.96 -5.82 -1.44
C ALA A 194 11.70 -7.18 -1.43
N ASP A 195 12.01 -7.74 -2.59
CA ASP A 195 12.76 -9.01 -2.69
C ASP A 195 14.26 -8.80 -2.99
N GLN A 196 14.73 -7.55 -2.92
CA GLN A 196 16.14 -7.19 -3.08
C GLN A 196 16.72 -6.76 -1.73
N THR A 197 17.93 -7.23 -1.41
CA THR A 197 18.58 -6.85 -0.16
C THR A 197 19.32 -5.52 -0.28
N PRO A 198 19.53 -4.80 0.84
CA PRO A 198 20.44 -3.66 0.90
C PRO A 198 21.82 -3.92 0.28
N GLU A 199 22.39 -5.10 0.52
CA GLU A 199 23.71 -5.51 0.02
C GLU A 199 23.71 -5.65 -1.51
N GLN A 200 22.64 -6.21 -2.09
CA GLN A 200 22.50 -6.31 -3.54
C GLN A 200 22.44 -4.94 -4.19
N LEU A 201 21.68 -4.01 -3.61
CA LEU A 201 21.55 -2.65 -4.14
C LEU A 201 22.84 -1.82 -3.98
N ALA A 202 23.62 -2.12 -2.94
CA ALA A 202 24.95 -1.57 -2.72
C ALA A 202 26.05 -2.24 -3.56
N GLY A 203 25.73 -3.28 -4.33
CA GLY A 203 26.70 -4.05 -5.12
C GLY A 203 27.65 -4.91 -4.30
N LEU A 204 27.36 -5.12 -3.01
CA LEU A 204 28.17 -5.90 -2.08
C LEU A 204 27.76 -7.38 -2.05
N ALA A 205 26.63 -7.71 -2.68
CA ALA A 205 26.15 -9.06 -2.93
C ALA A 205 25.67 -9.20 -4.40
N PRO A 206 25.73 -10.41 -5.00
CA PRO A 206 25.22 -10.64 -6.34
C PRO A 206 23.68 -10.55 -6.40
N GLY A 207 23.14 -10.21 -7.58
CA GLY A 207 21.69 -10.24 -7.84
C GLY A 207 21.14 -9.01 -8.56
N ILE A 208 21.87 -7.89 -8.54
CA ILE A 208 21.52 -6.67 -9.27
C ILE A 208 22.67 -6.28 -10.20
N ALA A 209 22.34 -5.93 -11.45
CA ALA A 209 23.32 -5.50 -12.44
C ALA A 209 24.02 -4.19 -12.02
N PRO A 210 25.33 -4.01 -12.28
CA PRO A 210 26.09 -2.82 -11.86
C PRO A 210 25.44 -1.46 -12.19
N GLU A 211 24.74 -1.35 -13.33
CA GLU A 211 24.04 -0.15 -13.78
C GLU A 211 22.90 0.26 -12.85
N SER A 212 22.26 -0.74 -12.22
CA SER A 212 21.05 -0.63 -11.40
C SER A 212 21.33 -0.66 -9.90
N GLN A 213 22.60 -0.76 -9.49
CA GLN A 213 23.06 -0.61 -8.11
C GLN A 213 23.07 0.87 -7.72
N PHE A 214 21.91 1.54 -7.81
CA PHE A 214 21.84 2.99 -7.68
C PHE A 214 22.28 3.48 -6.30
N ALA A 215 22.08 2.71 -5.23
CA ALA A 215 22.59 3.07 -3.91
C ALA A 215 24.12 3.16 -3.90
N ARG A 216 24.81 2.20 -4.52
CA ARG A 216 26.26 2.23 -4.71
C ARG A 216 26.70 3.44 -5.52
N ARG A 217 26.06 3.65 -6.68
CA ARG A 217 26.42 4.74 -7.61
C ARG A 217 26.23 6.11 -6.96
N LEU A 218 25.19 6.29 -6.14
CA LEU A 218 24.98 7.52 -5.36
C LEU A 218 26.03 7.69 -4.27
N ALA A 219 26.46 6.62 -3.60
CA ALA A 219 27.56 6.69 -2.62
C ALA A 219 28.89 7.09 -3.29
N GLU A 220 29.17 6.52 -4.46
CA GLU A 220 30.31 6.88 -5.31
C GLU A 220 30.23 8.31 -5.87
N SER A 221 29.05 8.92 -5.86
CA SER A 221 28.83 10.33 -6.21
C SER A 221 29.17 11.30 -5.06
N GLY A 222 29.55 10.78 -3.88
CA GLY A 222 29.83 11.58 -2.69
C GLY A 222 28.63 11.79 -1.76
N CYS A 223 27.52 11.08 -1.97
CA CYS A 223 26.37 11.08 -1.06
C CYS A 223 26.53 10.05 0.06
N ARG A 224 26.00 10.33 1.25
CA ARG A 224 25.77 9.32 2.29
C ARG A 224 24.48 8.62 1.95
N VAL A 225 24.52 7.31 1.77
CA VAL A 225 23.36 6.54 1.34
C VAL A 225 22.94 5.60 2.45
N ILE A 226 21.67 5.67 2.87
CA ILE A 226 21.06 4.73 3.80
C ILE A 226 20.14 3.82 3.01
N ILE A 227 20.27 2.51 3.20
CA ILE A 227 19.50 1.48 2.50
C ILE A 227 18.76 0.64 3.55
N PRO A 228 17.52 1.00 3.89
CA PRO A 228 16.67 0.19 4.77
C PRO A 228 16.36 -1.17 4.15
N ASP A 229 16.25 -2.18 5.01
CA ASP A 229 15.61 -3.43 4.62
C ASP A 229 14.09 -3.24 4.53
N LEU A 230 13.47 -3.78 3.49
CA LEU A 230 12.02 -3.74 3.29
C LEU A 230 11.40 -5.10 3.63
N ILE A 231 10.12 -5.11 3.97
CA ILE A 231 9.41 -6.35 4.30
C ILE A 231 9.27 -7.18 3.02
N SER A 232 9.92 -8.35 2.95
CA SER A 232 9.97 -9.11 1.70
C SER A 232 8.65 -9.78 1.31
N ARG A 233 8.51 -10.16 0.04
CA ARG A 233 7.37 -10.98 -0.43
C ARG A 233 7.64 -12.47 -0.29
N LYS A 234 8.71 -12.88 0.41
CA LYS A 234 9.04 -14.29 0.63
C LYS A 234 7.82 -15.05 1.16
N MET A 235 7.42 -16.09 0.45
CA MET A 235 6.33 -16.96 0.89
C MET A 235 6.80 -17.79 2.08
N THR A 236 6.02 -17.77 3.16
CA THR A 236 6.30 -18.53 4.38
C THR A 236 5.03 -19.22 4.84
N ARG A 237 5.14 -20.51 5.14
CA ARG A 237 4.03 -21.24 5.76
C ARG A 237 3.88 -20.80 7.20
N ARG A 238 2.70 -20.28 7.56
CA ARG A 238 2.36 -19.82 8.91
C ARG A 238 1.48 -20.87 9.57
N GLN A 239 2.03 -21.51 10.61
CA GLN A 239 1.32 -22.51 11.39
C GLN A 239 0.33 -21.80 12.33
N SER A 240 -0.87 -22.33 12.47
CA SER A 240 -1.84 -21.86 13.46
C SER A 240 -1.48 -22.40 14.84
N ASP A 241 -1.50 -21.53 15.85
CA ASP A 241 -1.35 -21.92 17.27
C ASP A 241 -2.47 -22.86 17.73
N TYR A 242 -3.62 -22.85 17.03
CA TYR A 242 -4.78 -23.71 17.31
C TYR A 242 -4.76 -25.06 16.55
N GLY A 243 -3.66 -25.38 15.86
CA GLY A 243 -3.55 -26.55 14.99
C GLY A 243 -4.15 -26.33 13.58
N GLY A 244 -3.88 -27.26 12.66
CA GLY A 244 -4.31 -27.21 11.26
C GLY A 244 -3.15 -27.14 10.25
N TRP A 245 -3.47 -27.11 8.95
CA TRP A 245 -2.46 -27.14 7.88
C TRP A 245 -1.69 -25.83 7.69
N GLY A 246 -2.10 -24.73 8.32
CA GLY A 246 -1.51 -23.40 8.15
C GLY A 246 -1.71 -22.81 6.74
N SER A 247 -1.54 -21.50 6.59
CA SER A 247 -1.60 -20.81 5.29
C SER A 247 -0.20 -20.44 4.81
N GLU A 248 0.06 -20.51 3.51
CA GLU A 248 1.29 -19.99 2.91
C GLU A 248 1.04 -18.55 2.47
N LEU A 249 1.64 -17.59 3.18
CA LEU A 249 1.46 -16.16 2.98
C LEU A 249 2.80 -15.50 2.66
N SER A 250 2.77 -14.43 1.86
CA SER A 250 3.92 -13.53 1.78
C SER A 250 4.11 -12.84 3.14
N GLN A 251 5.34 -12.47 3.49
CA GLN A 251 5.58 -11.76 4.77
C GLN A 251 4.85 -10.41 4.82
N ARG A 252 4.73 -9.73 3.68
CA ARG A 252 3.93 -8.51 3.51
C ARG A 252 2.45 -8.74 3.81
N GLU A 253 1.83 -9.76 3.21
CA GLU A 253 0.44 -10.10 3.47
C GLU A 253 0.20 -10.51 4.92
N TYR A 254 1.12 -11.28 5.50
CA TYR A 254 1.05 -11.68 6.91
C TYR A 254 0.92 -10.47 7.84
N LEU A 255 1.78 -9.46 7.68
CA LEU A 255 1.72 -8.23 8.48
C LEU A 255 0.53 -7.34 8.10
N TYR A 256 0.18 -7.28 6.81
CA TYR A 256 -0.95 -6.48 6.32
C TYR A 256 -2.25 -6.84 7.02
N ARG A 257 -2.53 -8.13 7.20
CA ARG A 257 -3.83 -8.58 7.74
C ARG A 257 -4.12 -8.05 9.14
N SER A 258 -3.17 -8.11 10.07
CA SER A 258 -3.36 -7.57 11.41
C SER A 258 -3.24 -6.03 11.43
N ALA A 259 -2.36 -5.45 10.61
CA ALA A 259 -2.21 -4.00 10.52
C ALA A 259 -3.50 -3.33 10.01
N TYR A 260 -4.15 -3.92 9.00
CA TYR A 260 -5.38 -3.43 8.39
C TYR A 260 -6.49 -3.27 9.43
N GLU A 261 -6.76 -4.32 10.21
CA GLU A 261 -7.77 -4.29 11.28
C GLU A 261 -7.47 -3.25 12.36
N MET A 262 -6.18 -2.94 12.56
CA MET A 262 -5.73 -1.90 13.49
C MET A 262 -5.66 -0.51 12.85
N GLY A 263 -6.22 -0.32 11.65
CA GLY A 263 -6.24 0.96 10.93
C GLY A 263 -4.83 1.45 10.56
N ARG A 264 -3.95 0.51 10.23
CA ARG A 264 -2.56 0.72 9.80
C ARG A 264 -2.33 0.00 8.47
N HIS A 265 -1.31 0.43 7.74
CA HIS A 265 -0.92 -0.20 6.49
C HIS A 265 0.58 -0.48 6.47
N ILE A 266 1.01 -1.58 5.84
CA ILE A 266 2.44 -1.93 5.77
C ILE A 266 3.27 -0.87 5.04
N ALA A 267 2.70 -0.22 4.04
CA ALA A 267 3.33 0.93 3.38
C ALA A 267 3.53 2.10 4.36
N GLY A 268 2.60 2.28 5.30
CA GLY A 268 2.75 3.25 6.39
C GLY A 268 3.91 2.90 7.33
N TYR A 269 4.09 1.61 7.65
CA TYR A 269 5.23 1.13 8.44
C TYR A 269 6.57 1.44 7.75
N GLU A 270 6.69 1.12 6.46
CA GLU A 270 7.92 1.38 5.70
C GLU A 270 8.15 2.89 5.47
N VAL A 271 7.09 3.68 5.28
CA VAL A 271 7.19 5.15 5.27
C VAL A 271 7.67 5.68 6.62
N GLN A 272 7.16 5.19 7.75
CA GLN A 272 7.64 5.61 9.09
C GLN A 272 9.13 5.29 9.28
N THR A 273 9.59 4.14 8.76
CA THR A 273 11.01 3.79 8.73
C THR A 273 11.83 4.84 7.96
N VAL A 274 11.38 5.25 6.78
CA VAL A 274 12.02 6.33 6.00
C VAL A 274 11.98 7.67 6.74
N LEU A 275 10.82 8.07 7.27
CA LEU A 275 10.65 9.37 7.93
C LEU A 275 11.42 9.48 9.25
N SER A 276 11.71 8.36 9.93
CA SER A 276 12.58 8.35 11.10
C SER A 276 14.04 8.70 10.76
N LEU A 277 14.51 8.36 9.54
CA LEU A 277 15.81 8.80 9.04
C LEU A 277 15.77 10.27 8.62
N VAL A 278 14.66 10.74 8.04
CA VAL A 278 14.46 12.16 7.73
C VAL A 278 14.50 13.00 9.02
N ASP A 279 13.81 12.59 10.08
CA ASP A 279 13.86 13.24 11.40
C ASP A 279 15.28 13.32 11.96
N TRP A 280 16.04 12.24 11.82
CA TRP A 280 17.43 12.21 12.24
C TRP A 280 18.30 13.17 11.43
N ILE A 281 18.25 13.13 10.09
CA ILE A 281 19.03 14.04 9.24
C ILE A 281 18.65 15.50 9.53
N GLU A 282 17.36 15.78 9.71
CA GLU A 282 16.83 17.10 10.05
C GLU A 282 17.38 17.60 11.37
N SER A 283 17.42 16.77 12.41
CA SER A 283 17.88 17.18 13.73
C SER A 283 19.42 17.30 13.84
N HIS A 284 20.17 16.61 12.98
CA HIS A 284 21.63 16.52 13.11
C HIS A 284 22.42 17.36 12.11
N GLN A 285 21.86 17.68 10.95
CA GLN A 285 22.55 18.45 9.91
C GLN A 285 22.05 19.90 9.90
N GLY A 286 22.96 20.86 9.74
CA GLY A 286 22.58 22.26 9.51
C GLY A 286 21.93 22.48 8.13
N PRO A 287 21.16 23.56 7.91
CA PRO A 287 20.39 23.80 6.67
C PRO A 287 21.20 23.69 5.37
N GLU A 288 22.48 24.07 5.39
CA GLU A 288 23.36 24.02 4.21
C GLU A 288 23.78 22.60 3.79
N ARG A 289 23.69 21.62 4.71
CA ARG A 289 24.11 20.23 4.49
C ARG A 289 22.94 19.25 4.46
N ARG A 290 21.77 19.72 4.84
CA ARG A 290 20.53 18.95 4.97
C ARG A 290 19.84 18.77 3.61
N ARG A 291 20.58 18.28 2.61
CA ARG A 291 20.02 17.89 1.30
C ARG A 291 19.61 16.43 1.38
N ILE A 292 18.32 16.17 1.38
CA ILE A 292 17.72 14.84 1.56
C ILE A 292 17.08 14.40 0.25
N GLY A 293 17.57 13.29 -0.31
CA GLY A 293 16.96 12.59 -1.41
C GLY A 293 16.33 11.27 -0.95
N VAL A 294 15.22 10.88 -1.56
CA VAL A 294 14.68 9.52 -1.42
C VAL A 294 14.48 8.93 -2.80
N MET A 295 15.09 7.79 -3.09
CA MET A 295 14.96 7.12 -4.39
C MET A 295 14.66 5.64 -4.19
N GLY A 296 13.75 5.08 -4.98
CA GLY A 296 13.44 3.66 -4.88
C GLY A 296 13.00 2.99 -6.17
N TYR A 297 13.07 1.65 -6.15
CA TYR A 297 12.65 0.76 -7.24
C TYR A 297 11.54 -0.19 -6.78
N GLY A 298 10.52 -0.44 -7.61
CA GLY A 298 9.44 -1.39 -7.29
C GLY A 298 8.66 -0.98 -6.05
N GLU A 299 8.61 -1.83 -5.01
CA GLU A 299 8.03 -1.43 -3.70
C GLU A 299 8.77 -0.23 -3.11
N GLY A 300 10.11 -0.18 -3.20
CA GLY A 300 10.87 0.99 -2.78
C GLY A 300 10.47 2.26 -3.53
N GLY A 301 10.08 2.14 -4.81
CA GLY A 301 9.55 3.24 -5.61
C GLY A 301 8.20 3.75 -5.08
N MET A 302 7.32 2.85 -4.67
CA MET A 302 6.07 3.18 -3.97
C MET A 302 6.33 3.95 -2.68
N ILE A 303 7.21 3.41 -1.82
CA ILE A 303 7.52 4.02 -0.52
C ILE A 303 8.21 5.37 -0.70
N ALA A 304 9.08 5.53 -1.71
CA ALA A 304 9.69 6.81 -2.06
C ALA A 304 8.63 7.86 -2.46
N LEU A 305 7.65 7.48 -3.30
CA LEU A 305 6.56 8.35 -3.72
C LEU A 305 5.71 8.79 -2.52
N TYR A 306 5.31 7.85 -1.65
CA TYR A 306 4.50 8.15 -0.47
C TYR A 306 5.25 8.99 0.55
N ALA A 307 6.50 8.65 0.88
CA ALA A 307 7.34 9.45 1.77
C ALA A 307 7.54 10.88 1.23
N GLY A 308 7.82 11.00 -0.08
CA GLY A 308 7.94 12.27 -0.77
C GLY A 308 6.67 13.11 -0.69
N ALA A 309 5.50 12.52 -0.93
CA ALA A 309 4.21 13.19 -0.84
C ALA A 309 3.89 13.68 0.59
N LEU A 310 4.28 12.87 1.59
CA LEU A 310 4.00 13.11 3.00
C LEU A 310 4.95 14.09 3.68
N ASP A 311 6.22 14.14 3.31
CA ASP A 311 7.21 14.91 4.06
C ASP A 311 7.87 16.00 3.21
N PRO A 312 7.59 17.28 3.47
CA PRO A 312 8.15 18.39 2.71
C PRO A 312 9.66 18.59 2.89
N ARG A 313 10.31 17.92 3.85
CA ARG A 313 11.76 18.03 4.09
C ARG A 313 12.60 17.27 3.05
N ILE A 314 12.00 16.33 2.33
CA ILE A 314 12.67 15.57 1.26
C ILE A 314 12.81 16.46 0.01
N ASN A 315 14.03 16.81 -0.38
CA ASN A 315 14.29 17.75 -1.48
C ASN A 315 14.07 17.14 -2.88
N THR A 316 14.45 15.88 -3.07
CA THR A 316 14.34 15.19 -4.36
C THR A 316 13.84 13.77 -4.18
N VAL A 317 12.83 13.39 -4.96
CA VAL A 317 12.22 12.06 -4.94
C VAL A 317 12.50 11.36 -6.27
N GLY A 318 12.96 10.12 -6.24
CA GLY A 318 13.20 9.27 -7.40
C GLY A 318 12.32 8.01 -7.37
N VAL A 319 11.52 7.79 -8.40
CA VAL A 319 10.59 6.65 -8.48
C VAL A 319 10.88 5.86 -9.74
N SER A 320 11.35 4.62 -9.58
CA SER A 320 11.62 3.71 -10.68
C SER A 320 10.75 2.45 -10.59
N GLY A 321 10.26 1.97 -11.72
CA GLY A 321 9.58 0.67 -11.80
C GLY A 321 8.28 0.58 -10.97
N TYR A 322 7.65 1.71 -10.66
CA TYR A 322 6.39 1.76 -9.91
C TYR A 322 5.34 2.63 -10.60
N PHE A 323 5.61 3.92 -10.82
CA PHE A 323 4.63 4.96 -11.14
C PHE A 323 3.68 4.64 -12.31
N GLY A 324 2.37 4.86 -12.14
CA GLY A 324 1.37 4.63 -13.20
C GLY A 324 -0.08 4.71 -12.69
N PRO A 325 -1.09 4.48 -13.57
CA PRO A 325 -2.50 4.40 -13.18
C PRO A 325 -2.75 3.34 -12.10
N ARG A 326 -3.72 3.59 -11.21
CA ARG A 326 -3.93 2.77 -9.99
C ARG A 326 -5.29 2.10 -9.89
N GLU A 327 -6.12 2.27 -10.91
CA GLU A 327 -7.50 1.76 -10.92
C GLU A 327 -7.55 0.23 -10.89
N ASN A 328 -6.46 -0.45 -11.29
CA ASN A 328 -6.31 -1.92 -11.24
C ASN A 328 -5.42 -2.39 -10.07
N ILE A 329 -5.18 -1.57 -9.04
CA ILE A 329 -4.32 -1.97 -7.92
C ILE A 329 -4.87 -3.19 -7.17
N TRP A 330 -6.18 -3.43 -7.23
CA TRP A 330 -6.86 -4.58 -6.63
C TRP A 330 -6.41 -5.94 -7.20
N GLU A 331 -5.81 -5.98 -8.39
CA GLU A 331 -5.23 -7.19 -9.00
C GLU A 331 -3.81 -7.51 -8.46
N GLN A 332 -3.19 -6.53 -7.79
CA GLN A 332 -1.83 -6.62 -7.27
C GLN A 332 -1.84 -7.27 -5.87
N PRO A 333 -0.67 -7.59 -5.28
CA PRO A 333 -0.62 -8.17 -3.94
C PRO A 333 -1.42 -7.34 -2.95
N ILE A 334 -2.29 -7.99 -2.16
CA ILE A 334 -3.22 -7.30 -1.23
C ILE A 334 -2.54 -6.31 -0.29
N SER A 335 -1.25 -6.51 -0.04
CA SER A 335 -0.38 -5.60 0.69
C SER A 335 -0.19 -4.21 0.05
N ARG A 336 -0.70 -3.98 -1.17
CA ARG A 336 -0.77 -2.68 -1.85
C ARG A 336 -2.18 -2.05 -1.78
N ASN A 337 -3.19 -2.79 -1.33
CA ASN A 337 -4.56 -2.29 -1.24
C ASN A 337 -4.70 -1.39 -0.01
N ILE A 338 -4.82 -0.09 -0.26
CA ILE A 338 -5.09 0.91 0.78
C ILE A 338 -6.56 1.31 0.66
N PHE A 339 -7.35 0.97 1.69
CA PHE A 339 -8.77 1.29 1.72
C PHE A 339 -8.99 2.80 1.55
N GLY A 340 -9.92 3.19 0.66
CA GLY A 340 -10.24 4.59 0.39
C GLY A 340 -9.19 5.39 -0.42
N LEU A 341 -8.04 4.79 -0.82
CA LEU A 341 -6.99 5.53 -1.54
C LEU A 341 -7.50 6.19 -2.82
N LEU A 342 -8.17 5.41 -3.67
CA LEU A 342 -8.59 5.85 -5.01
C LEU A 342 -9.72 6.88 -5.00
N GLU A 343 -10.35 7.14 -3.85
CA GLU A 343 -11.32 8.23 -3.71
C GLU A 343 -10.68 9.60 -3.93
N GLN A 344 -9.42 9.76 -3.51
CA GLN A 344 -8.72 11.05 -3.52
C GLN A 344 -7.40 11.03 -4.27
N PHE A 345 -6.76 9.86 -4.41
CA PHE A 345 -5.40 9.73 -4.91
C PHE A 345 -5.27 8.63 -5.98
N GLY A 346 -4.68 8.98 -7.11
CA GLY A 346 -3.82 8.09 -7.89
C GLY A 346 -2.39 8.65 -7.89
N ASP A 347 -1.48 8.02 -8.61
CA ASP A 347 -0.07 8.41 -8.65
C ASP A 347 0.13 9.85 -9.16
N ALA A 348 -0.67 10.31 -10.12
CA ALA A 348 -0.62 11.70 -10.56
C ALA A 348 -0.98 12.70 -9.46
N GLU A 349 -1.98 12.39 -8.62
CA GLU A 349 -2.32 13.22 -7.46
C GLU A 349 -1.18 13.22 -6.43
N LEU A 350 -0.60 12.05 -6.15
CA LEU A 350 0.53 11.93 -5.23
C LEU A 350 1.76 12.71 -5.71
N ALA A 351 2.05 12.68 -7.02
CA ALA A 351 3.09 13.50 -7.63
C ALA A 351 2.87 15.00 -7.37
N THR A 352 1.61 15.46 -7.35
CA THR A 352 1.29 16.87 -7.09
C THR A 352 1.61 17.29 -5.65
N LEU A 353 1.64 16.35 -4.68
CA LEU A 353 1.99 16.65 -3.28
C LEU A 353 3.49 16.90 -3.06
N ILE A 354 4.32 16.56 -4.04
CA ILE A 354 5.78 16.73 -3.98
C ILE A 354 6.18 18.14 -4.42
N VAL A 355 5.56 18.67 -5.47
CA VAL A 355 5.80 20.04 -6.00
C VAL A 355 5.69 21.09 -4.89
N PRO A 356 6.61 22.07 -4.75
CA PRO A 356 7.68 22.48 -5.67
C PRO A 356 8.98 21.65 -5.64
N ARG A 357 9.03 20.55 -4.89
CA ARG A 357 10.23 19.73 -4.78
C ARG A 357 10.35 18.82 -6.00
N SER A 358 11.57 18.38 -6.32
CA SER A 358 11.83 17.63 -7.54
C SER A 358 11.32 16.19 -7.43
N LEU A 359 10.59 15.75 -8.46
CA LEU A 359 10.17 14.37 -8.63
C LEU A 359 10.72 13.84 -9.97
N VAL A 360 11.59 12.84 -9.89
CA VAL A 360 12.13 12.11 -11.04
C VAL A 360 11.40 10.78 -11.15
N ILE A 361 10.70 10.57 -12.25
CA ILE A 361 9.96 9.35 -12.55
C ILE A 361 10.68 8.64 -13.68
N GLU A 362 11.06 7.40 -13.43
CA GLU A 362 11.73 6.55 -14.39
C GLU A 362 10.76 5.44 -14.84
N ALA A 363 10.43 5.45 -16.13
CA ALA A 363 9.60 4.44 -16.78
C ALA A 363 10.39 3.14 -17.08
N ALA A 364 11.09 2.62 -16.07
CA ALA A 364 11.75 1.32 -16.13
C ALA A 364 10.74 0.18 -15.89
N PRO A 365 11.00 -1.04 -16.41
CA PRO A 365 10.25 -2.22 -16.01
C PRO A 365 10.30 -2.39 -14.49
N GLY A 366 9.16 -2.69 -13.88
CA GLY A 366 9.07 -3.01 -12.45
C GLY A 366 9.25 -4.50 -12.15
N PRO A 367 9.28 -4.88 -10.87
CA PRO A 367 9.34 -6.28 -10.45
C PRO A 367 8.10 -7.06 -10.95
N VAL A 368 8.30 -8.35 -11.22
CA VAL A 368 7.24 -9.27 -11.64
C VAL A 368 7.17 -10.41 -10.63
N ALA A 369 5.97 -10.70 -10.13
CA ALA A 369 5.73 -11.82 -9.22
C ALA A 369 4.34 -12.42 -9.46
N ASP A 370 4.25 -13.75 -9.36
CA ASP A 370 2.99 -14.49 -9.39
C ASP A 370 2.76 -15.13 -8.02
N LEU A 371 1.68 -14.73 -7.34
CA LEU A 371 1.31 -15.20 -6.02
C LEU A 371 0.02 -16.03 -6.16
N PRO A 372 0.09 -17.37 -6.25
CA PRO A 372 -1.04 -18.22 -6.66
C PRO A 372 -2.12 -18.43 -5.59
N GLY A 373 -2.03 -17.79 -4.42
CA GLY A 373 -3.04 -17.89 -3.36
C GLY A 373 -3.14 -19.28 -2.70
N LYS A 374 -2.12 -19.68 -1.92
CA LYS A 374 -2.11 -20.94 -1.16
C LYS A 374 -2.62 -20.75 0.27
N GLY A 375 -3.85 -20.24 0.37
CA GLY A 375 -4.47 -19.78 1.62
C GLY A 375 -4.24 -18.30 1.95
N GLY A 376 -3.58 -17.57 1.04
CA GLY A 376 -3.52 -16.10 0.98
C GLY A 376 -4.22 -15.57 -0.29
N ALA A 377 -4.28 -14.25 -0.43
CA ALA A 377 -4.90 -13.60 -1.58
C ALA A 377 -4.07 -13.86 -2.86
N PRO A 378 -4.67 -14.44 -3.92
CA PRO A 378 -3.97 -14.58 -5.19
C PRO A 378 -3.74 -13.20 -5.81
N ALA A 379 -2.58 -13.00 -6.43
CA ALA A 379 -2.22 -11.72 -7.02
C ALA A 379 -1.16 -11.85 -8.10
N LYS A 380 -1.16 -10.90 -9.03
CA LYS A 380 -0.09 -10.73 -10.01
C LYS A 380 0.53 -9.36 -9.84
N LEU A 381 1.83 -9.35 -9.62
CA LEU A 381 2.61 -8.14 -9.70
C LEU A 381 3.23 -8.05 -11.09
N ALA A 382 2.89 -6.97 -11.80
CA ALA A 382 3.56 -6.58 -13.02
C ALA A 382 4.08 -5.15 -12.84
N GLY A 383 5.28 -4.90 -13.38
CA GLY A 383 5.81 -3.55 -13.48
C GLY A 383 4.90 -2.64 -14.34
N PRO A 384 4.99 -1.31 -14.17
CA PRO A 384 4.17 -0.40 -14.95
C PRO A 384 4.56 -0.43 -16.43
N ASP A 385 3.58 -0.30 -17.32
CA ASP A 385 3.83 -0.10 -18.74
C ASP A 385 4.42 1.32 -18.98
N PRO A 386 5.51 1.47 -19.75
CA PRO A 386 6.11 2.79 -19.99
C PRO A 386 5.16 3.82 -20.64
N GLY A 387 4.21 3.38 -21.47
CA GLY A 387 3.18 4.22 -22.06
C GLY A 387 2.15 4.70 -21.03
N ASP A 388 1.77 3.82 -20.10
CA ASP A 388 0.94 4.18 -18.95
C ASP A 388 1.66 5.16 -18.01
N VAL A 389 2.97 4.95 -17.75
CA VAL A 389 3.79 5.89 -16.98
C VAL A 389 3.81 7.26 -17.64
N TYR A 390 4.04 7.32 -18.96
CA TYR A 390 4.01 8.57 -19.71
C TYR A 390 2.65 9.28 -19.58
N THR A 391 1.56 8.53 -19.73
CA THR A 391 0.20 9.06 -19.65
C THR A 391 -0.11 9.61 -18.26
N GLU A 392 0.30 8.89 -17.21
CA GLU A 392 0.08 9.31 -15.82
C GLU A 392 0.94 10.52 -15.44
N VAL A 393 2.19 10.62 -15.92
CA VAL A 393 3.01 11.84 -15.75
C VAL A 393 2.39 13.04 -16.46
N LYS A 394 1.86 12.83 -17.67
CA LYS A 394 1.12 13.88 -18.38
C LYS A 394 -0.10 14.33 -17.59
N ARG A 395 -0.83 13.40 -16.98
CA ARG A 395 -1.96 13.70 -16.07
C ARG A 395 -1.50 14.53 -14.87
N ALA A 396 -0.38 14.17 -14.22
CA ALA A 396 0.17 14.91 -13.09
C ALA A 396 0.51 16.36 -13.44
N ARG A 397 1.18 16.56 -14.58
CA ARG A 397 1.49 17.91 -15.10
C ARG A 397 0.22 18.69 -15.46
N GLN A 398 -0.80 18.03 -16.00
CA GLN A 398 -2.09 18.67 -16.31
C GLN A 398 -2.83 19.15 -15.05
N LEU A 399 -2.76 18.39 -13.95
CA LEU A 399 -3.32 18.80 -12.65
C LEU A 399 -2.63 20.05 -12.09
N LEU A 400 -1.43 20.37 -12.58
CA LEU A 400 -0.61 21.50 -12.19
C LEU A 400 -0.52 22.57 -13.31
N ALA A 401 -1.36 22.52 -14.34
CA ALA A 401 -1.24 23.40 -15.51
C ALA A 401 -1.33 24.91 -15.19
N SER A 402 -1.89 25.27 -14.03
CA SER A 402 -1.99 26.66 -13.55
C SER A 402 -0.99 26.99 -12.44
N TYR A 403 -0.06 26.09 -12.13
CA TYR A 403 1.00 26.33 -11.16
C TYR A 403 1.92 27.46 -11.64
N VAL A 404 2.28 28.36 -10.74
CA VAL A 404 2.99 29.62 -11.05
C VAL A 404 4.44 29.43 -11.48
N ASP A 405 5.09 28.39 -10.98
CA ASP A 405 6.50 28.12 -11.22
C ASP A 405 6.69 26.93 -12.16
N GLU A 406 7.95 26.65 -12.52
CA GLU A 406 8.28 25.46 -13.28
C GLU A 406 7.84 24.20 -12.54
N ILE A 407 7.09 23.32 -13.22
CA ILE A 407 6.65 22.03 -12.66
C ILE A 407 7.87 21.09 -12.61
N PRO A 408 8.38 20.73 -11.42
CA PRO A 408 9.63 19.98 -11.25
C PRO A 408 9.41 18.46 -11.32
N ILE A 409 8.49 18.01 -12.19
CA ILE A 409 8.22 16.59 -12.45
C ILE A 409 8.97 16.21 -13.73
N ARG A 410 9.98 15.36 -13.60
CA ARG A 410 10.85 14.89 -14.70
C ARG A 410 10.51 13.44 -15.03
N LEU A 411 10.44 13.13 -16.33
CA LEU A 411 10.19 11.78 -16.82
C LEU A 411 11.43 11.30 -17.58
N ILE A 412 11.97 10.16 -17.17
CA ILE A 412 12.97 9.40 -17.90
C ILE A 412 12.26 8.26 -18.61
N LEU A 413 12.34 8.25 -19.94
CA LEU A 413 11.71 7.27 -20.81
C LEU A 413 12.74 6.81 -21.84
N GLY A 414 12.85 5.49 -22.06
CA GLY A 414 13.77 4.92 -23.03
C GLY A 414 13.48 3.44 -23.27
N SER A 415 13.88 2.94 -24.43
CA SER A 415 13.77 1.50 -24.74
C SER A 415 14.81 0.70 -23.96
N GLY A 416 14.38 -0.36 -23.28
CA GLY A 416 15.28 -1.24 -22.52
C GLY A 416 15.98 -0.54 -21.34
N LEU A 417 15.34 0.49 -20.78
CA LEU A 417 15.90 1.26 -19.68
C LEU A 417 16.04 0.37 -18.42
N PRO A 418 17.24 0.21 -17.84
CA PRO A 418 17.37 -0.44 -16.54
C PRO A 418 16.74 0.43 -15.44
N PHE A 419 16.39 -0.16 -14.31
CA PHE A 419 16.01 0.65 -13.14
C PHE A 419 17.25 1.34 -12.54
N GLY A 420 17.08 2.53 -11.97
CA GLY A 420 18.19 3.33 -11.47
C GLY A 420 19.17 3.75 -12.58
N SER A 421 18.65 4.00 -13.79
CA SER A 421 19.47 4.30 -14.96
C SER A 421 20.30 5.56 -14.79
N GLU A 422 21.37 5.66 -15.58
CA GLU A 422 22.25 6.83 -15.55
C GLU A 422 21.51 8.17 -15.78
N PRO A 423 20.63 8.32 -16.79
CA PRO A 423 19.84 9.55 -16.94
C PRO A 423 18.97 9.88 -15.72
N ALA A 424 18.40 8.88 -15.04
CA ALA A 424 17.63 9.11 -13.82
C ALA A 424 18.51 9.59 -12.66
N LEU A 425 19.71 8.99 -12.51
CA LEU A 425 20.66 9.43 -11.48
C LEU A 425 21.22 10.81 -11.74
N GLU A 426 21.50 11.17 -13.00
CA GLU A 426 21.94 12.52 -13.37
C GLU A 426 20.90 13.57 -12.95
N VAL A 427 19.65 13.40 -13.36
CA VAL A 427 18.57 14.33 -13.02
C VAL A 427 18.31 14.34 -11.51
N PHE A 428 18.33 13.18 -10.85
CA PHE A 428 18.15 13.11 -9.40
C PHE A 428 19.25 13.87 -8.64
N LEU A 429 20.52 13.65 -9.01
CA LEU A 429 21.67 14.30 -8.39
C LEU A 429 21.69 15.81 -8.66
N ASP A 430 21.44 16.25 -9.89
CA ASP A 430 21.43 17.67 -10.25
C ASP A 430 20.38 18.45 -9.43
N ASN A 431 19.21 17.86 -9.19
CA ASN A 431 18.15 18.47 -8.38
C ASN A 431 18.43 18.36 -6.87
N LEU A 432 19.13 17.32 -6.43
CA LEU A 432 19.50 17.16 -5.02
C LEU A 432 20.62 18.13 -4.63
N ARG A 433 21.67 18.20 -5.45
CA ARG A 433 22.79 19.13 -5.32
C ARG A 433 23.55 19.24 -6.64
N LEU A 434 23.47 20.42 -7.26
CA LEU A 434 24.13 20.72 -8.52
C LEU A 434 25.64 20.41 -8.48
N GLY A 435 26.14 19.80 -9.55
CA GLY A 435 27.56 19.48 -9.74
C GLY A 435 27.94 18.05 -9.38
N LEU A 436 27.06 17.30 -8.72
CA LEU A 436 27.26 15.87 -8.50
C LEU A 436 27.10 15.09 -9.81
N LYS A 437 27.85 13.99 -9.93
CA LYS A 437 27.81 13.09 -11.10
C LYS A 437 27.64 11.65 -10.65
N PRO A 438 26.85 10.83 -11.38
CA PRO A 438 26.66 9.44 -11.02
C PRO A 438 27.99 8.70 -10.87
N GLY A 439 28.06 7.82 -9.87
CA GLY A 439 29.15 6.88 -9.72
C GLY A 439 29.32 5.98 -10.94
N PRO A 440 30.56 5.53 -11.22
CA PRO A 440 30.85 4.72 -12.38
C PRO A 440 30.06 3.41 -12.39
N ASN A 441 29.54 3.04 -13.55
CA ASN A 441 28.96 1.71 -13.77
C ASN A 441 30.06 0.64 -13.92
N LYS A 442 30.86 0.41 -12.87
CA LYS A 442 31.90 -0.63 -12.86
C LYS A 442 31.58 -1.68 -11.81
N PRO A 443 31.75 -2.98 -12.08
CA PRO A 443 31.56 -3.99 -11.05
C PRO A 443 32.58 -3.82 -9.93
N ILE A 444 32.14 -4.02 -8.69
CA ILE A 444 33.04 -4.30 -7.57
C ILE A 444 33.00 -5.81 -7.30
N THR A 445 34.08 -6.39 -6.79
CA THR A 445 34.08 -7.80 -6.40
C THR A 445 33.30 -7.94 -5.09
N PRO A 446 32.09 -8.53 -5.08
CA PRO A 446 31.33 -8.70 -3.86
C PRO A 446 32.04 -9.71 -2.95
N SER A 447 31.85 -9.59 -1.64
CA SER A 447 32.18 -10.68 -0.71
C SER A 447 31.19 -11.83 -0.90
N ILE A 448 31.55 -13.03 -0.41
CA ILE A 448 30.60 -14.14 -0.35
C ILE A 448 29.42 -13.68 0.51
N PRO A 449 28.18 -13.66 -0.02
CA PRO A 449 27.03 -13.18 0.73
C PRO A 449 26.72 -14.12 1.89
N ASP A 450 26.47 -13.53 3.07
CA ASP A 450 25.93 -14.25 4.22
C ASP A 450 24.40 -14.25 4.12
N THR A 451 23.86 -15.24 3.39
CA THR A 451 22.42 -15.37 3.17
C THR A 451 21.66 -15.61 4.47
N THR A 452 22.27 -16.26 5.46
CA THR A 452 21.65 -16.52 6.77
C THR A 452 21.45 -15.21 7.53
N ALA A 453 22.44 -14.32 7.54
CA ALA A 453 22.30 -13.01 8.16
C ALA A 453 21.16 -12.18 7.55
N PHE A 454 20.93 -12.29 6.23
CA PHE A 454 19.82 -11.60 5.56
C PHE A 454 18.46 -12.15 5.99
N GLU A 455 18.34 -13.47 6.10
CA GLU A 455 17.12 -14.12 6.57
C GLU A 455 16.82 -13.78 8.04
N ASP A 456 17.84 -13.79 8.89
CA ASP A 456 17.69 -13.44 10.30
C ASP A 456 17.26 -11.98 10.49
N ARG A 457 17.82 -11.05 9.69
CA ARG A 457 17.39 -9.64 9.66
C ARG A 457 15.92 -9.51 9.27
N GLN A 458 15.49 -10.23 8.23
CA GLN A 458 14.08 -10.24 7.82
C GLN A 458 13.16 -10.78 8.92
N GLN A 459 13.54 -11.88 9.61
CA GLN A 459 12.73 -12.40 10.71
C GLN A 459 12.59 -11.39 11.86
N ARG A 460 13.68 -10.69 12.23
CA ARG A 460 13.63 -9.64 13.25
C ARG A 460 12.73 -8.48 12.82
N LEU A 461 12.81 -8.02 11.57
CA LEU A 461 11.96 -6.95 11.04
C LEU A 461 10.48 -7.31 11.12
N ILE A 462 10.12 -8.53 10.72
CA ILE A 462 8.73 -9.02 10.76
C ILE A 462 8.25 -9.14 12.20
N ALA A 463 9.05 -9.74 13.08
CA ALA A 463 8.71 -9.90 14.48
C ALA A 463 8.50 -8.54 15.17
N ALA A 464 9.32 -7.54 14.86
CA ALA A 464 9.19 -6.20 15.42
C ALA A 464 7.85 -5.54 15.03
N TRP A 465 7.48 -5.58 13.74
CA TRP A 465 6.22 -4.99 13.27
C TRP A 465 4.98 -5.78 13.72
N ASP A 466 5.06 -7.11 13.75
CA ASP A 466 3.97 -7.92 14.30
C ASP A 466 3.79 -7.61 15.79
N GLN A 467 4.86 -7.63 16.59
CA GLN A 467 4.80 -7.32 18.02
C GLN A 467 4.21 -5.94 18.28
N HIS A 468 4.60 -4.90 17.53
CA HIS A 468 3.99 -3.57 17.61
C HIS A 468 2.49 -3.59 17.32
N THR A 469 2.08 -4.33 16.29
CA THR A 469 0.67 -4.49 15.91
C THR A 469 -0.11 -5.24 17.00
N GLN A 470 0.45 -6.31 17.56
CA GLN A 470 -0.16 -7.06 18.67
C GLN A 470 -0.30 -6.21 19.93
N GLN A 471 0.71 -5.39 20.26
CA GLN A 471 0.62 -4.42 21.36
C GLN A 471 -0.52 -3.42 21.15
N THR A 472 -0.69 -2.94 19.92
CA THR A 472 -1.79 -2.05 19.55
C THR A 472 -3.15 -2.75 19.73
N LEU A 473 -3.27 -4.00 19.26
CA LEU A 473 -4.48 -4.80 19.41
C LEU A 473 -4.86 -4.98 20.88
N MET A 474 -3.91 -5.34 21.75
CA MET A 474 -4.13 -5.48 23.19
C MET A 474 -4.65 -4.20 23.85
N ARG A 475 -4.21 -3.03 23.37
CA ARG A 475 -4.63 -1.72 23.91
C ARG A 475 -5.91 -1.18 23.29
N SER A 476 -6.42 -1.82 22.22
CA SER A 476 -7.49 -1.29 21.37
C SER A 476 -8.81 -1.05 22.09
N SER A 477 -9.14 -1.84 23.12
CA SER A 477 -10.36 -1.66 23.91
C SER A 477 -10.39 -0.32 24.66
N TYR A 478 -9.25 0.12 25.21
CA TYR A 478 -9.13 1.41 25.88
C TYR A 478 -9.24 2.56 24.87
N VAL A 479 -8.60 2.43 23.71
CA VAL A 479 -8.70 3.42 22.62
C VAL A 479 -10.14 3.57 22.14
N ARG A 480 -10.86 2.46 21.93
CA ARG A 480 -12.29 2.50 21.54
C ARG A 480 -13.16 3.10 22.63
N LYS A 481 -12.89 2.79 23.91
CA LYS A 481 -13.64 3.37 25.04
C LYS A 481 -13.48 4.90 25.09
N GLU A 482 -12.26 5.39 24.91
CA GLU A 482 -11.99 6.83 24.86
C GLU A 482 -12.61 7.49 23.61
N PHE A 483 -12.52 6.83 22.46
CA PHE A 483 -13.16 7.29 21.22
C PHE A 483 -14.69 7.40 21.40
N MET A 484 -15.33 6.41 22.02
CA MET A 484 -16.78 6.37 22.25
C MET A 484 -17.25 7.01 23.55
N LYS A 485 -16.40 7.82 24.21
CA LYS A 485 -16.72 8.37 25.55
C LYS A 485 -17.97 9.25 25.61
N SER A 486 -18.36 9.82 24.47
CA SER A 486 -19.56 10.67 24.35
C SER A 486 -20.84 9.89 24.08
N LEU A 487 -20.76 8.56 23.91
CA LEU A 487 -21.95 7.71 23.74
C LEU A 487 -22.73 7.65 25.05
N ASN A 488 -23.99 8.08 25.02
CA ASN A 488 -24.86 8.09 26.19
C ASN A 488 -25.89 6.96 26.12
N THR A 489 -25.71 5.93 26.95
CA THR A 489 -26.61 4.78 27.04
C THR A 489 -27.65 4.87 28.17
N SER A 490 -27.86 6.05 28.78
CA SER A 490 -28.78 6.22 29.93
C SER A 490 -30.26 6.10 29.57
N SER A 491 -30.63 6.32 28.31
CA SER A 491 -31.98 6.13 27.78
C SER A 491 -31.95 5.90 26.27
N ILE A 492 -33.03 5.37 25.69
CA ILE A 492 -33.15 5.15 24.23
C ILE A 492 -32.92 6.45 23.47
N SER A 493 -33.63 7.53 23.85
CA SER A 493 -33.50 8.83 23.18
C SER A 493 -32.09 9.41 23.28
N SER A 494 -31.40 9.24 24.43
CA SER A 494 -30.01 9.70 24.56
C SER A 494 -29.06 8.88 23.69
N PHE A 495 -29.29 7.58 23.58
CA PHE A 495 -28.50 6.70 22.74
C PHE A 495 -28.69 7.06 21.26
N GLU A 496 -29.93 7.23 20.81
CA GLU A 496 -30.27 7.63 19.44
C GLU A 496 -29.62 8.96 19.07
N GLU A 497 -29.64 9.95 19.97
CA GLU A 497 -28.99 11.25 19.72
C GLU A 497 -27.46 11.15 19.66
N THR A 498 -26.84 10.32 20.51
CA THR A 498 -25.38 10.28 20.66
C THR A 498 -24.68 9.22 19.82
N ILE A 499 -25.41 8.26 19.23
CA ILE A 499 -24.83 7.18 18.42
C ILE A 499 -24.56 7.59 16.97
N GLU A 500 -25.33 8.52 16.41
CA GLU A 500 -25.28 8.85 14.97
C GLU A 500 -23.89 9.25 14.45
N PRO A 501 -23.09 10.09 15.15
CA PRO A 501 -21.74 10.41 14.69
C PRO A 501 -20.85 9.17 14.52
N TYR A 502 -21.03 8.14 15.36
CA TYR A 502 -20.27 6.89 15.23
C TYR A 502 -20.78 6.02 14.08
N ARG A 503 -22.09 6.06 13.79
CA ARG A 503 -22.69 5.38 12.63
C ARG A 503 -22.20 5.99 11.32
N ASP A 504 -22.11 7.31 11.26
CA ASP A 504 -21.58 8.03 10.11
C ASP A 504 -20.10 7.68 9.89
N ILE A 505 -19.27 7.71 10.94
CA ILE A 505 -17.87 7.27 10.83
C ILE A 505 -17.77 5.81 10.35
N TYR A 506 -18.59 4.90 10.90
CA TYR A 506 -18.55 3.51 10.49
C TYR A 506 -18.96 3.33 9.02
N ARG A 507 -20.04 4.02 8.60
CA ARG A 507 -20.59 3.98 7.23
C ARG A 507 -19.62 4.59 6.22
N ASP A 508 -18.98 5.70 6.57
CA ASP A 508 -18.28 6.55 5.60
C ASP A 508 -16.78 6.28 5.59
N GLU A 509 -16.19 5.91 6.73
CA GLU A 509 -14.73 5.78 6.88
C GLU A 509 -14.25 4.34 7.13
N ILE A 510 -15.10 3.44 7.62
CA ILE A 510 -14.69 2.06 7.97
C ILE A 510 -15.15 1.03 6.94
N ILE A 511 -16.46 0.93 6.69
CA ILE A 511 -17.00 -0.06 5.74
C ILE A 511 -17.14 0.50 4.32
N GLY A 512 -17.29 1.82 4.21
CA GLY A 512 -17.54 2.54 2.96
C GLY A 512 -18.98 2.38 2.47
N HIS A 513 -19.49 3.40 1.77
CA HIS A 513 -20.79 3.35 1.12
C HIS A 513 -20.78 4.17 -0.18
N PHE A 514 -21.69 3.83 -1.09
CA PHE A 514 -21.91 4.61 -2.31
C PHE A 514 -23.07 5.59 -2.10
N ASN A 515 -22.84 6.85 -2.49
CA ASN A 515 -23.85 7.91 -2.46
C ASN A 515 -24.79 7.89 -3.67
N ASP A 516 -24.64 6.90 -4.54
CA ASP A 516 -25.55 6.67 -5.66
C ASP A 516 -26.99 6.46 -5.15
N PRO A 517 -28.00 7.05 -5.80
CA PRO A 517 -29.38 6.82 -5.42
C PRO A 517 -29.74 5.35 -5.69
N LEU A 518 -30.43 4.72 -4.73
CA LEU A 518 -31.00 3.40 -4.93
C LEU A 518 -32.04 3.43 -6.06
N LEU A 519 -32.05 2.37 -6.87
CA LEU A 519 -33.12 2.14 -7.83
C LEU A 519 -34.44 1.80 -7.10
N PRO A 520 -35.60 2.03 -7.73
CA PRO A 520 -36.85 1.43 -7.25
C PRO A 520 -36.68 -0.09 -7.09
N MET A 521 -37.15 -0.65 -5.98
CA MET A 521 -36.89 -2.06 -5.62
C MET A 521 -37.28 -3.09 -6.70
N ASN A 522 -38.29 -2.80 -7.52
CA ASN A 522 -38.80 -3.68 -8.58
C ASN A 522 -38.83 -5.18 -8.19
N PRO A 523 -39.57 -5.53 -7.13
CA PRO A 523 -39.50 -6.88 -6.55
C PRO A 523 -39.94 -7.93 -7.57
N ARG A 524 -39.11 -8.95 -7.76
CA ARG A 524 -39.40 -10.15 -8.53
C ARG A 524 -39.41 -11.35 -7.61
N THR A 525 -40.45 -12.17 -7.69
CA THR A 525 -40.62 -13.31 -6.78
C THR A 525 -40.95 -14.60 -7.52
N ARG A 526 -40.43 -15.72 -7.02
CA ARG A 526 -40.81 -17.07 -7.42
C ARG A 526 -41.01 -17.89 -6.16
N GLN A 527 -42.15 -18.58 -6.04
CA GLN A 527 -42.37 -19.52 -4.94
C GLN A 527 -41.44 -20.72 -5.15
N THR A 528 -40.62 -21.03 -4.16
CA THR A 528 -39.57 -22.05 -4.26
C THR A 528 -39.61 -23.03 -3.09
N TYR A 529 -40.17 -22.62 -1.96
CA TYR A 529 -40.23 -23.44 -0.75
C TYR A 529 -41.64 -23.52 -0.19
N GLU A 530 -41.97 -24.67 0.40
CA GLU A 530 -43.21 -24.90 1.13
C GLU A 530 -42.85 -25.55 2.46
N GLY A 531 -43.26 -24.91 3.56
CA GLY A 531 -43.12 -25.42 4.92
C GLY A 531 -44.50 -25.60 5.57
N GLU A 532 -44.53 -26.27 6.72
CA GLU A 532 -45.79 -26.61 7.42
C GLU A 532 -46.66 -25.38 7.71
N ASN A 533 -46.04 -24.27 8.13
CA ASN A 533 -46.73 -23.04 8.52
C ASN A 533 -46.25 -21.79 7.76
N TRP A 534 -45.47 -21.96 6.70
CA TRP A 534 -44.94 -20.86 5.91
C TRP A 534 -44.69 -21.25 4.46
N THR A 535 -44.73 -20.26 3.57
CA THR A 535 -44.39 -20.38 2.15
C THR A 535 -43.18 -19.50 1.86
N GLY A 536 -42.20 -20.05 1.15
CA GLY A 536 -40.94 -19.36 0.85
C GLY A 536 -40.82 -18.97 -0.61
N TYR A 537 -40.39 -17.72 -0.82
CA TYR A 537 -40.21 -17.12 -2.12
C TYR A 537 -38.76 -16.71 -2.30
N GLU A 538 -38.14 -17.09 -3.41
CA GLU A 538 -36.98 -16.39 -3.90
C GLU A 538 -37.40 -14.96 -4.26
N VAL A 539 -36.64 -13.96 -3.79
CA VAL A 539 -36.91 -12.55 -4.04
C VAL A 539 -35.67 -11.89 -4.62
N VAL A 540 -35.84 -11.14 -5.71
CA VAL A 540 -34.81 -10.31 -6.32
C VAL A 540 -35.27 -8.85 -6.38
N LEU A 541 -34.47 -7.96 -5.78
CA LEU A 541 -34.68 -6.51 -5.77
C LEU A 541 -33.58 -5.81 -6.58
N ASP A 542 -33.93 -4.75 -7.29
CA ASP A 542 -32.93 -3.84 -7.87
C ASP A 542 -32.34 -2.95 -6.76
N VAL A 543 -31.02 -2.72 -6.79
CA VAL A 543 -30.30 -1.89 -5.81
C VAL A 543 -29.61 -0.73 -6.53
N PHE A 544 -28.63 -1.04 -7.38
CA PHE A 544 -27.98 -0.09 -8.28
C PHE A 544 -28.08 -0.60 -9.71
N GLU A 545 -27.66 0.20 -10.68
CA GLU A 545 -27.42 -0.30 -12.03
C GLU A 545 -26.47 -1.52 -11.95
N ASP A 546 -26.87 -2.64 -12.57
CA ASP A 546 -26.21 -3.96 -12.50
C ASP A 546 -26.23 -4.70 -11.14
N VAL A 547 -26.63 -4.05 -10.03
CA VAL A 547 -26.62 -4.68 -8.70
C VAL A 547 -28.02 -5.05 -8.24
N ILE A 548 -28.19 -6.33 -7.92
CA ILE A 548 -29.41 -6.88 -7.33
C ILE A 548 -29.18 -7.29 -5.87
N ALA A 549 -30.23 -7.26 -5.05
CA ALA A 549 -30.29 -7.99 -3.80
C ALA A 549 -31.09 -9.27 -4.02
N TYR A 550 -30.60 -10.39 -3.51
CA TYR A 550 -31.25 -11.69 -3.60
C TYR A 550 -31.42 -12.27 -2.20
N GLY A 551 -32.56 -12.91 -1.94
CA GLY A 551 -32.81 -13.60 -0.69
C GLY A 551 -34.06 -14.45 -0.74
N ILE A 552 -34.39 -15.03 0.42
CA ILE A 552 -35.60 -15.84 0.62
C ILE A 552 -36.54 -15.08 1.53
N LEU A 553 -37.77 -14.84 1.07
CA LEU A 553 -38.85 -14.29 1.86
C LEU A 553 -39.75 -15.43 2.32
N CYS A 554 -39.83 -15.65 3.63
CA CYS A 554 -40.74 -16.62 4.24
C CYS A 554 -41.98 -15.91 4.77
N LEU A 555 -43.16 -16.28 4.25
CA LEU A 555 -44.45 -15.74 4.68
C LEU A 555 -45.24 -16.78 5.47
N PRO A 556 -45.81 -16.46 6.64
CA PRO A 556 -46.71 -17.36 7.36
C PRO A 556 -47.95 -17.68 6.53
N ASN A 557 -48.36 -18.95 6.51
CA ASN A 557 -49.52 -19.41 5.73
C ASN A 557 -50.86 -18.84 6.25
N ASP A 558 -50.89 -18.38 7.50
CA ASP A 558 -52.08 -17.80 8.14
C ASP A 558 -52.17 -16.26 8.02
N LEU A 559 -51.25 -15.63 7.27
CA LEU A 559 -51.23 -14.17 7.07
C LEU A 559 -52.41 -13.70 6.20
N LYS A 560 -53.30 -12.89 6.77
CA LYS A 560 -54.50 -12.40 6.04
C LYS A 560 -54.18 -11.19 5.16
N LYS A 561 -55.00 -10.99 4.12
CA LYS A 561 -54.89 -9.81 3.23
C LYS A 561 -55.00 -8.50 4.04
N GLY A 562 -53.97 -7.67 3.97
CA GLY A 562 -53.89 -6.39 4.69
C GLY A 562 -53.41 -6.50 6.15
N GLU A 563 -53.21 -7.70 6.67
CA GLU A 563 -52.60 -7.93 7.98
C GLU A 563 -51.10 -7.58 7.92
N LYS A 564 -50.61 -6.82 8.91
CA LYS A 564 -49.19 -6.50 9.06
C LYS A 564 -48.64 -7.25 10.25
N ARG A 565 -47.53 -7.97 10.04
CA ARG A 565 -46.72 -8.59 11.09
C ARG A 565 -45.30 -8.03 11.06
N PRO A 566 -44.54 -8.10 12.16
CA PRO A 566 -43.13 -7.74 12.16
C PRO A 566 -42.36 -8.54 11.10
N VAL A 567 -41.47 -7.87 10.37
CA VAL A 567 -40.55 -8.50 9.42
C VAL A 567 -39.21 -8.68 10.13
N VAL A 568 -38.65 -9.89 10.01
CA VAL A 568 -37.30 -10.19 10.49
C VAL A 568 -36.41 -10.39 9.27
N VAL A 569 -35.40 -9.56 9.12
CA VAL A 569 -34.38 -9.71 8.06
C VAL A 569 -33.22 -10.49 8.64
N CYS A 570 -33.08 -11.75 8.21
CA CYS A 570 -31.95 -12.59 8.56
C CYS A 570 -30.86 -12.44 7.50
N GLN A 571 -29.63 -12.11 7.92
CA GLN A 571 -28.46 -12.13 7.06
C GLN A 571 -27.69 -13.43 7.28
N HIS A 572 -27.34 -14.11 6.19
CA HIS A 572 -26.40 -15.22 6.19
C HIS A 572 -25.10 -14.72 5.56
N GLY A 573 -23.96 -14.98 6.21
CA GLY A 573 -22.64 -14.51 5.81
C GLY A 573 -21.64 -15.65 5.73
#